data_AF-A0A521K6B5-F1
#
_entry.id   AF-A0A521K6B5-F1
#
_cell.length_a   1.000
_cell.length_b   1.000
_cell.length_c   1.000
_cell.angle_alpha   90.00
_cell.angle_beta   90.00
_cell.angle_gamma   90.00
#
_symmetry.space_group_name_H-M   'P 1'
#
loop_
_entity.id
_entity.type
_entity.pdbx_description
1 polymer ?
#
loop_
_entity_poly.entity_id
_entity_poly.type
_entity_poly.pdbx_seq_one_letter_code
_entity_poly.pdbx_strand_id
1 'polypeptide(L)'
;MNPFQHPAYELLEASVDPAAFASAASAALARVRTARDAFRARGAAASAAAGAAQVLREWDRLFEPVGTVGALAHLWSKIHPDAAMRRTCDEVEREIAALSTDASLDRALFEPLAAIDPRALGGDDERRVLERALRDFRRSGVDRDAPTRERIRALNEELVRLGQDFERNIIELGRSFRIEDGARGLAGLPEDFRRAHAPAADGSVTLSTDPQDRIPFLSYAESGELRREYLRAHLSRAVPENLAVLRRLLERRAELAGLLGYASWADYVTEDKMAR
;
A
#
# COMPACT_ATOMS: atom_id res chain seq x y z
N MET A 1 -19.66 -28.56 -0.52
CA MET A 1 -18.18 -28.48 -0.52
C MET A 1 -17.81 -27.87 0.82
N ASN A 2 -17.02 -28.58 1.65
CA ASN A 2 -16.61 -28.05 2.94
C ASN A 2 -15.66 -26.88 2.71
N PRO A 3 -15.99 -25.64 3.13
CA PRO A 3 -15.13 -24.47 2.89
C PRO A 3 -13.76 -24.59 3.59
N PHE A 4 -13.60 -25.49 4.56
CA PHE A 4 -12.36 -25.73 5.30
C PHE A 4 -11.41 -26.75 4.66
N GLN A 5 -11.75 -27.33 3.50
CA GLN A 5 -10.87 -28.26 2.77
C GLN A 5 -10.11 -27.58 1.61
N HIS A 6 -10.06 -26.24 1.60
CA HIS A 6 -9.20 -25.55 0.64
C HIS A 6 -7.72 -25.79 1.02
N PRO A 7 -6.81 -26.11 0.09
CA PRO A 7 -5.38 -26.33 0.38
C PRO A 7 -4.72 -25.15 1.12
N ALA A 8 -5.36 -23.98 1.03
CA ALA A 8 -5.08 -22.79 1.82
C ALA A 8 -5.07 -22.98 3.34
N TYR A 9 -5.98 -23.82 3.86
CA TYR A 9 -6.13 -24.06 5.29
C TYR A 9 -5.04 -24.99 5.83
N GLU A 10 -4.39 -25.80 4.98
CA GLU A 10 -3.22 -26.59 5.38
C GLU A 10 -2.04 -25.68 5.80
N LEU A 11 -1.93 -24.48 5.22
CA LEU A 11 -0.95 -23.47 5.63
C LEU A 11 -1.32 -22.79 6.96
N LEU A 12 -2.59 -22.83 7.37
CA LEU A 12 -3.07 -22.28 8.65
C LEU A 12 -2.93 -23.29 9.80
N GLU A 13 -2.96 -24.59 9.50
CA GLU A 13 -2.97 -25.66 10.51
C GLU A 13 -1.56 -26.19 10.86
N ALA A 14 -0.57 -25.99 9.99
CA ALA A 14 0.80 -26.40 10.27
C ALA A 14 1.58 -25.30 10.99
N SER A 15 2.46 -25.68 11.93
CA SER A 15 3.59 -24.87 12.36
C SER A 15 4.56 -24.72 11.18
N VAL A 16 4.17 -23.96 10.16
CA VAL A 16 4.94 -23.76 8.94
C VAL A 16 6.17 -22.96 9.32
N ASP A 17 7.36 -23.54 9.17
CA ASP A 17 8.59 -22.79 9.30
C ASP A 17 8.76 -21.80 8.12
N PRO A 18 9.62 -20.77 8.23
CA PRO A 18 9.79 -19.78 7.17
C PRO A 18 10.16 -20.38 5.80
N ALA A 19 10.92 -21.48 5.77
CA ALA A 19 11.35 -22.11 4.51
C ALA A 19 10.19 -22.84 3.82
N ALA A 20 9.37 -23.56 4.58
CA ALA A 20 8.16 -24.20 4.07
C ALA A 20 7.16 -23.17 3.53
N PHE A 21 6.99 -22.04 4.21
CA PHE A 21 6.15 -20.94 3.73
C PHE A 21 6.68 -20.33 2.43
N ALA A 22 7.98 -20.04 2.36
CA ALA A 22 8.63 -19.51 1.16
C ALA A 22 8.50 -20.47 -0.04
N SER A 23 8.60 -21.78 0.19
CA SER A 23 8.41 -22.80 -0.84
C SER A 23 6.98 -22.81 -1.37
N ALA A 24 5.98 -22.79 -0.48
CA ALA A 24 4.58 -22.71 -0.87
C ALA A 24 4.27 -21.41 -1.65
N ALA A 25 4.82 -20.28 -1.23
CA ALA A 25 4.71 -19.01 -1.94
C ALA A 25 5.34 -19.06 -3.33
N SER A 26 6.54 -19.62 -3.44
CA SER A 26 7.23 -19.80 -4.73
C SER A 26 6.43 -20.66 -5.69
N ALA A 27 5.84 -21.76 -5.21
CA ALA A 27 4.97 -22.62 -6.01
C ALA A 27 3.69 -21.89 -6.47
N ALA A 28 3.05 -21.11 -5.59
CA ALA A 28 1.89 -20.29 -5.93
C ALA A 28 2.23 -19.24 -7.00
N LEU A 29 3.34 -18.50 -6.83
CA LEU A 29 3.83 -17.52 -7.80
C LEU A 29 4.14 -18.16 -9.16
N ALA A 30 4.75 -19.35 -9.17
CA ALA A 30 5.00 -20.11 -10.39
C ALA A 30 3.70 -20.48 -11.11
N ARG A 31 2.66 -20.91 -10.38
CA ARG A 31 1.34 -21.21 -10.95
C ARG A 31 0.71 -19.98 -11.61
N VAL A 32 0.79 -18.80 -10.98
CA VAL A 32 0.30 -17.55 -11.58
C VAL A 32 1.09 -17.20 -12.83
N ARG A 33 2.43 -17.29 -12.80
CA ARG A 33 3.27 -17.02 -13.99
C ARG A 33 2.89 -17.92 -15.16
N THR A 34 2.74 -19.23 -14.93
CA THR A 34 2.29 -20.18 -15.96
C THR A 34 0.90 -19.87 -16.48
N ALA A 35 -0.07 -19.60 -15.59
CA ALA A 35 -1.43 -19.24 -15.99
C ALA A 35 -1.47 -17.94 -16.82
N ARG A 36 -0.63 -16.96 -16.45
CA ARG A 36 -0.46 -15.70 -17.17
C ARG A 36 0.09 -15.94 -18.57
N ASP A 37 1.14 -16.74 -18.71
CA ASP A 37 1.74 -17.03 -20.00
C ASP A 37 0.77 -17.82 -20.92
N ALA A 38 -0.01 -18.74 -20.35
CA ALA A 38 -1.10 -19.41 -21.07
C ALA A 38 -2.19 -18.44 -21.53
N PHE A 39 -2.60 -17.50 -20.66
CA PHE A 39 -3.60 -16.48 -21.01
C PHE A 39 -3.10 -15.55 -22.12
N ARG A 40 -1.84 -15.10 -22.04
CA ARG A 40 -1.17 -14.31 -23.09
C ARG A 40 -1.14 -15.05 -24.42
N ALA A 41 -0.75 -16.32 -24.42
CA ALA A 41 -0.57 -17.12 -25.63
C ALA A 41 -1.89 -17.36 -26.40
N ARG A 42 -3.05 -17.29 -25.73
CA ARG A 42 -4.36 -17.39 -26.38
C ARG A 42 -4.56 -16.27 -27.42
N GLY A 43 -4.14 -15.05 -27.10
CA GLY A 43 -4.38 -13.87 -27.92
C GLY A 43 -5.88 -13.51 -28.07
N ALA A 44 -6.17 -12.36 -28.67
CA ALA A 44 -7.54 -11.86 -28.79
C ALA A 44 -8.43 -12.76 -29.68
N ALA A 45 -7.89 -13.30 -30.77
CA ALA A 45 -8.65 -14.11 -31.74
C ALA A 45 -9.14 -15.45 -31.16
N ALA A 46 -8.29 -16.19 -30.43
CA ALA A 46 -8.74 -17.45 -29.81
C ALA A 46 -9.61 -17.21 -28.57
N SER A 47 -9.52 -16.02 -27.96
CA SER A 47 -10.40 -15.60 -26.86
C SER A 47 -11.83 -15.37 -27.35
N ALA A 48 -12.01 -14.75 -28.52
CA ALA A 48 -13.32 -14.62 -29.16
C ALA A 48 -13.97 -15.98 -29.47
N ALA A 49 -13.17 -17.00 -29.81
CA ALA A 49 -13.67 -18.35 -30.09
C ALA A 49 -14.01 -19.18 -28.82
N ALA A 50 -13.35 -18.94 -27.70
CA ALA A 50 -13.57 -19.66 -26.43
C ALA A 50 -14.85 -19.24 -25.69
N GLY A 51 -15.48 -18.13 -26.10
CA GLY A 51 -16.67 -17.59 -25.46
C GLY A 51 -16.34 -16.63 -24.31
N ALA A 52 -17.04 -15.50 -24.28
CA ALA A 52 -16.82 -14.38 -23.35
C ALA A 52 -16.71 -14.80 -21.88
N ALA A 53 -17.65 -15.63 -21.41
CA ALA A 53 -17.70 -16.05 -20.01
C ALA A 53 -16.52 -16.97 -19.62
N GLN A 54 -15.95 -17.74 -20.56
CA GLN A 54 -14.77 -18.56 -20.28
C GLN A 54 -13.54 -17.68 -20.07
N VAL A 55 -13.29 -16.73 -20.97
CA VAL A 55 -12.16 -15.80 -20.87
C VAL A 55 -12.20 -15.03 -19.55
N LEU A 56 -13.39 -14.54 -19.17
CA LEU A 56 -13.56 -13.81 -17.92
C LEU A 56 -13.30 -14.69 -16.68
N ARG A 57 -13.72 -15.96 -16.68
CA ARG A 57 -13.43 -16.90 -15.58
C ARG A 57 -11.94 -17.23 -15.48
N GLU A 58 -11.25 -17.34 -16.60
CA GLU A 58 -9.79 -17.57 -16.61
C GLU A 58 -9.04 -16.37 -16.04
N TRP A 59 -9.49 -15.16 -16.36
CA TRP A 59 -8.97 -13.93 -15.74
C TRP A 59 -9.24 -13.87 -14.23
N ASP A 60 -10.48 -14.14 -13.80
CA ASP A 60 -10.87 -14.12 -12.39
C ASP A 60 -10.02 -15.07 -11.53
N ARG A 61 -9.68 -16.24 -12.08
CA ARG A 61 -8.84 -17.25 -11.41
C ARG A 61 -7.34 -17.01 -11.54
N LEU A 62 -6.91 -16.03 -12.31
CA LEU A 62 -5.50 -15.84 -12.66
C LEU A 62 -4.61 -15.68 -11.41
N PHE A 63 -5.11 -14.95 -10.41
CA PHE A 63 -4.41 -14.66 -9.16
C PHE A 63 -4.86 -15.53 -7.98
N GLU A 64 -5.82 -16.44 -8.18
CA GLU A 64 -6.29 -17.37 -7.15
C GLU A 64 -5.13 -18.11 -6.42
N PRO A 65 -4.10 -18.63 -7.12
CA PRO A 65 -3.04 -19.39 -6.45
C PRO A 65 -2.27 -18.60 -5.38
N VAL A 66 -2.13 -17.29 -5.54
CA VAL A 66 -1.44 -16.42 -4.56
C VAL A 66 -2.38 -15.80 -3.54
N GLY A 67 -3.69 -15.93 -3.70
CA GLY A 67 -4.68 -15.26 -2.84
C GLY A 67 -4.52 -15.59 -1.36
N THR A 68 -4.42 -16.88 -1.02
CA THR A 68 -4.22 -17.30 0.37
C THR A 68 -2.84 -16.95 0.89
N VAL A 69 -1.79 -17.31 0.15
CA VAL A 69 -0.42 -17.08 0.61
C VAL A 69 -0.18 -15.58 0.82
N GLY A 70 -0.71 -14.74 -0.08
CA GLY A 70 -0.66 -13.28 0.06
C GLY A 70 -1.39 -12.78 1.31
N ALA A 71 -2.58 -13.31 1.61
CA ALA A 71 -3.31 -12.95 2.83
C ALA A 71 -2.56 -13.35 4.11
N LEU A 72 -1.96 -14.55 4.14
CA LEU A 72 -1.15 -15.00 5.26
C LEU A 72 0.14 -14.19 5.40
N ALA A 73 0.83 -13.93 4.29
CA ALA A 73 2.03 -13.09 4.29
C ALA A 73 1.71 -11.71 4.87
N HIS A 74 0.62 -11.08 4.41
CA HIS A 74 0.18 -9.79 4.92
C HIS A 74 -0.07 -9.78 6.43
N LEU A 75 -0.77 -10.78 6.95
CA LEU A 75 -1.04 -10.89 8.38
C LEU A 75 0.25 -11.14 9.16
N TRP A 76 1.01 -12.16 8.78
CA TRP A 76 2.16 -12.65 9.52
C TRP A 76 3.34 -11.69 9.48
N SER A 77 3.52 -10.89 8.42
CA SER A 77 4.54 -9.83 8.41
C SER A 77 4.36 -8.82 9.54
N LYS A 78 3.13 -8.62 10.03
CA LYS A 78 2.81 -7.66 11.10
C LYS A 78 2.81 -8.28 12.49
N ILE A 79 2.33 -9.52 12.64
CA ILE A 79 2.02 -10.08 13.97
C ILE A 79 2.74 -11.38 14.34
N HIS A 80 3.40 -12.05 13.39
CA HIS A 80 4.01 -13.35 13.69
C HIS A 80 5.13 -13.20 14.73
N PRO A 81 5.26 -14.05 15.75
CA PRO A 81 6.26 -13.89 16.81
C PRO A 81 7.70 -14.07 16.31
N ASP A 82 7.94 -15.00 15.38
CA ASP A 82 9.25 -15.22 14.76
C ASP A 82 9.60 -14.13 13.74
N ALA A 83 10.73 -13.47 13.94
CA ALA A 83 11.26 -12.43 13.05
C ALA A 83 11.70 -12.95 11.68
N ALA A 84 12.13 -14.22 11.59
CA ALA A 84 12.47 -14.82 10.30
C ALA A 84 11.22 -14.98 9.43
N MET A 85 10.12 -15.50 10.02
CA MET A 85 8.84 -15.56 9.32
C MET A 85 8.35 -14.19 8.85
N ARG A 86 8.46 -13.14 9.69
CA ARG A 86 8.07 -11.78 9.29
C ARG A 86 8.83 -11.30 8.06
N ARG A 87 10.15 -11.50 8.03
CA ARG A 87 10.99 -11.14 6.87
C ARG A 87 10.62 -11.91 5.61
N THR A 88 10.39 -13.22 5.72
CA THR A 88 9.94 -14.04 4.59
C THR A 88 8.59 -13.55 4.06
N CYS A 89 7.65 -13.22 4.94
CA CYS A 89 6.35 -12.68 4.54
C CYS A 89 6.48 -11.34 3.80
N ASP A 90 7.35 -10.43 4.28
CA ASP A 90 7.63 -9.16 3.59
C ASP A 90 8.21 -9.40 2.18
N GLU A 91 9.09 -10.38 2.01
CA GLU A 91 9.64 -10.76 0.71
C GLU A 91 8.56 -11.29 -0.23
N VAL A 92 7.70 -12.18 0.26
CA VAL A 92 6.55 -12.72 -0.51
C VAL A 92 5.58 -11.61 -0.91
N GLU A 93 5.25 -10.68 -0.01
CA GLU A 93 4.40 -9.52 -0.33
C GLU A 93 5.01 -8.68 -1.46
N ARG A 94 6.33 -8.43 -1.44
CA ARG A 94 7.03 -7.71 -2.51
C ARG A 94 6.95 -8.44 -3.84
N GLU A 95 7.14 -9.75 -3.86
CA GLU A 95 7.04 -10.54 -5.10
C GLU A 95 5.63 -10.54 -5.69
N ILE A 96 4.59 -10.69 -4.84
CA ILE A 96 3.19 -10.63 -5.28
C ILE A 96 2.85 -9.23 -5.81
N ALA A 97 3.33 -8.17 -5.15
CA ALA A 97 3.11 -6.80 -5.59
C ALA A 97 3.79 -6.51 -6.95
N ALA A 98 5.01 -7.01 -7.16
CA ALA A 98 5.71 -6.90 -8.44
C ALA A 98 4.95 -7.63 -9.55
N LEU A 99 4.51 -8.86 -9.30
CA LEU A 99 3.73 -9.65 -10.25
C LEU A 99 2.40 -8.98 -10.63
N SER A 100 1.71 -8.41 -9.65
CA SER A 100 0.45 -7.69 -9.85
C SER A 100 0.65 -6.41 -10.66
N THR A 101 1.71 -5.66 -10.38
CA THR A 101 2.09 -4.45 -11.12
C THR A 101 2.38 -4.79 -12.59
N ASP A 102 3.21 -5.80 -12.83
CA ASP A 102 3.56 -6.25 -14.17
C ASP A 102 2.33 -6.70 -14.97
N ALA A 103 1.41 -7.45 -14.33
CA ALA A 103 0.18 -7.89 -14.97
C ALA A 103 -0.74 -6.71 -15.32
N SER A 104 -0.85 -5.70 -14.46
CA SER A 104 -1.72 -4.54 -14.71
C SER A 104 -1.26 -3.66 -15.89
N LEU A 105 0.02 -3.73 -16.27
CA LEU A 105 0.61 -3.01 -17.40
C LEU A 105 0.74 -3.87 -18.66
N ASP A 106 0.27 -5.12 -18.60
CA ASP A 106 0.45 -6.08 -19.67
C ASP A 106 -0.69 -6.02 -20.69
N ARG A 107 -0.35 -5.50 -21.87
CA ARG A 107 -1.28 -5.38 -22.99
C ARG A 107 -1.80 -6.73 -23.49
N ALA A 108 -1.00 -7.79 -23.42
CA ALA A 108 -1.43 -9.12 -23.84
C ALA A 108 -2.43 -9.76 -22.88
N LEU A 109 -2.53 -9.28 -21.63
CA LEU A 109 -3.61 -9.65 -20.70
C LEU A 109 -4.85 -8.77 -20.89
N PHE A 110 -4.65 -7.50 -21.24
CA PHE A 110 -5.74 -6.56 -21.48
C PHE A 110 -6.54 -6.86 -22.76
N GLU A 111 -5.85 -7.14 -23.87
CA GLU A 111 -6.50 -7.28 -25.19
C GLU A 111 -7.59 -8.37 -25.25
N PRO A 112 -7.38 -9.58 -24.69
CA PRO A 112 -8.43 -10.59 -24.60
C PRO A 112 -9.69 -10.13 -23.89
N LEU A 113 -9.54 -9.36 -22.79
CA LEU A 113 -10.67 -8.83 -22.03
C LEU A 113 -11.35 -7.69 -22.79
N ALA A 114 -10.57 -6.81 -23.43
CA ALA A 114 -11.10 -5.69 -24.20
C ALA A 114 -11.89 -6.15 -25.44
N ALA A 115 -11.61 -7.36 -25.95
CA ALA A 115 -12.33 -7.97 -27.07
C ALA A 115 -13.67 -8.60 -26.68
N ILE A 116 -13.99 -8.73 -25.39
CA ILE A 116 -15.26 -9.30 -24.94
C ILE A 116 -16.40 -8.33 -25.22
N ASP A 117 -17.43 -8.78 -25.97
CA ASP A 117 -18.71 -8.07 -26.04
C ASP A 117 -19.48 -8.28 -24.71
N PRO A 118 -19.76 -7.22 -23.93
CA PRO A 118 -20.50 -7.35 -22.67
C PRO A 118 -21.92 -7.95 -22.84
N ARG A 119 -22.50 -7.89 -24.04
CA ARG A 119 -23.82 -8.48 -24.36
C ARG A 119 -23.76 -10.00 -24.45
N ALA A 120 -22.57 -10.58 -24.63
CA ALA A 120 -22.35 -12.03 -24.64
C ALA A 120 -22.19 -12.63 -23.23
N LEU A 121 -22.27 -11.81 -22.18
CA LEU A 121 -22.18 -12.23 -20.78
C LEU A 121 -23.57 -12.48 -20.18
N GLY A 122 -23.68 -13.54 -19.37
CA GLY A 122 -24.95 -14.10 -18.90
C GLY A 122 -25.60 -13.36 -17.73
N GLY A 123 -24.85 -12.52 -17.00
CA GLY A 123 -25.35 -11.83 -15.80
C GLY A 123 -24.69 -10.48 -15.52
N ASP A 124 -25.30 -9.70 -14.62
CA ASP A 124 -24.80 -8.40 -14.18
C ASP A 124 -23.43 -8.51 -13.49
N ASP A 125 -23.21 -9.58 -12.73
CA ASP A 125 -21.94 -9.82 -12.04
C ASP A 125 -20.77 -9.99 -13.02
N GLU A 126 -20.95 -10.78 -14.09
CA GLU A 126 -19.93 -10.96 -15.12
C GLU A 126 -19.61 -9.62 -15.82
N ARG A 127 -20.63 -8.84 -16.18
CA ARG A 127 -20.44 -7.51 -16.77
C ARG A 127 -19.70 -6.58 -15.82
N ARG A 128 -20.02 -6.63 -14.52
CA ARG A 128 -19.37 -5.83 -13.48
C ARG A 128 -17.89 -6.19 -13.31
N VAL A 129 -17.55 -7.48 -13.33
CA VAL A 129 -16.16 -7.95 -13.26
C VAL A 129 -15.38 -7.45 -14.47
N LEU A 130 -15.93 -7.60 -15.68
CA LEU A 130 -15.29 -7.11 -16.91
C LEU A 130 -15.07 -5.59 -16.87
N GLU A 131 -16.10 -4.83 -16.48
CA GLU A 131 -16.01 -3.37 -16.35
C GLU A 131 -14.90 -2.96 -15.38
N ARG A 132 -14.83 -3.58 -14.20
CA ARG A 132 -13.77 -3.31 -13.21
C ARG A 132 -12.38 -3.63 -13.76
N ALA A 133 -12.22 -4.81 -14.37
CA ALA A 133 -10.94 -5.23 -14.94
C ALA A 133 -10.47 -4.23 -16.00
N LEU A 134 -11.32 -3.89 -16.97
CA LEU A 134 -10.97 -2.94 -18.04
C LEU A 134 -10.66 -1.54 -17.50
N ARG A 135 -11.43 -1.07 -16.51
CA ARG A 135 -11.16 0.21 -15.84
C ARG A 135 -9.79 0.18 -15.17
N ASP A 136 -9.49 -0.86 -14.38
CA ASP A 136 -8.25 -0.93 -13.60
C ASP A 136 -7.02 -1.04 -14.52
N PHE A 137 -7.13 -1.76 -15.64
CA PHE A 137 -6.13 -1.76 -16.72
C PHE A 137 -5.88 -0.36 -17.31
N ARG A 138 -6.94 0.39 -17.62
CA ARG A 138 -6.81 1.78 -18.13
C ARG A 138 -6.20 2.71 -17.08
N ARG A 139 -6.54 2.53 -15.80
CA ARG A 139 -5.95 3.28 -14.68
C ARG A 139 -4.46 2.98 -14.50
N SER A 140 -4.01 1.78 -14.85
CA SER A 140 -2.57 1.47 -14.95
C SER A 140 -1.92 2.05 -16.22
N GLY A 141 -2.70 2.51 -17.20
CA GLY A 141 -2.20 3.08 -18.45
C GLY A 141 -1.87 2.06 -19.53
N VAL A 142 -2.39 0.83 -19.45
CA VAL A 142 -2.07 -0.24 -20.41
C VAL A 142 -2.42 0.12 -21.86
N ASP A 143 -3.43 0.98 -22.05
CA ASP A 143 -3.95 1.43 -23.34
C ASP A 143 -3.15 2.58 -23.97
N ARG A 144 -2.15 3.11 -23.27
CA ARG A 144 -1.25 4.16 -23.75
C ARG A 144 -0.17 3.61 -24.68
N ASP A 145 0.51 4.49 -25.44
CA ASP A 145 1.70 4.13 -26.21
C ASP A 145 2.88 3.72 -25.30
N ALA A 146 3.88 3.03 -25.86
CA ALA A 146 5.01 2.50 -25.08
C ALA A 146 5.81 3.60 -24.33
N PRO A 147 6.20 4.73 -24.96
CA PRO A 147 6.80 5.85 -24.25
C PRO A 147 5.97 6.36 -23.06
N THR A 148 4.66 6.53 -23.25
CA THR A 148 3.76 6.98 -22.17
C THR A 148 3.71 5.98 -21.02
N ARG A 149 3.66 4.67 -21.31
CA ARG A 149 3.69 3.63 -20.25
C ARG A 149 4.98 3.63 -19.46
N GLU A 150 6.13 3.80 -20.11
CA GLU A 150 7.40 3.92 -19.39
C GLU A 150 7.45 5.17 -18.51
N ARG A 151 6.87 6.29 -18.97
CA ARG A 151 6.74 7.48 -18.12
C ARG A 151 5.82 7.23 -16.91
N ILE A 152 4.69 6.55 -17.11
CA ILE A 152 3.77 6.16 -16.02
C ILE A 152 4.49 5.26 -15.00
N ARG A 153 5.28 4.27 -15.45
CA ARG A 153 6.08 3.41 -14.56
C ARG A 153 7.06 4.23 -13.73
N ALA A 154 7.86 5.09 -14.37
CA ALA A 154 8.82 5.95 -13.69
C ALA A 154 8.15 6.91 -12.68
N LEU A 155 6.99 7.47 -13.02
CA LEU A 155 6.20 8.32 -12.13
C LEU A 155 5.71 7.57 -10.89
N ASN A 156 5.19 6.36 -11.06
CA ASN A 156 4.76 5.53 -9.93
C ASN A 156 5.92 5.20 -8.99
N GLU A 157 7.10 4.85 -9.52
CA GLU A 157 8.28 4.61 -8.69
C GLU A 157 8.77 5.89 -7.98
N GLU A 158 8.72 7.05 -8.65
CA GLU A 158 9.05 8.34 -8.03
C GLU A 158 8.06 8.69 -6.91
N LEU A 159 6.76 8.46 -7.12
CA LEU A 159 5.71 8.69 -6.11
C LEU A 159 5.90 7.81 -4.87
N VAL A 160 6.28 6.55 -5.04
CA VAL A 160 6.61 5.65 -3.93
C VAL A 160 7.79 6.19 -3.13
N ARG A 161 8.89 6.56 -3.81
CA ARG A 161 10.08 7.13 -3.17
C ARG A 161 9.76 8.43 -2.43
N LEU A 162 9.02 9.34 -3.05
CA LEU A 162 8.60 10.60 -2.44
C LEU A 162 7.71 10.37 -1.20
N GLY A 163 6.81 9.39 -1.23
CA GLY A 163 5.99 9.02 -0.08
C GLY A 163 6.84 8.53 1.09
N GLN A 164 7.80 7.64 0.82
CA GLN A 164 8.74 7.13 1.82
C GLN A 164 9.63 8.25 2.40
N ASP A 165 10.12 9.15 1.55
CA ASP A 165 10.90 10.31 1.98
C ASP A 165 10.09 11.23 2.88
N PHE A 166 8.83 11.50 2.52
CA PHE A 166 7.93 12.34 3.31
C PHE A 166 7.68 11.76 4.71
N GLU A 167 7.41 10.47 4.81
CA GLU A 167 7.19 9.77 6.08
C GLU A 167 8.47 9.70 6.92
N ARG A 168 9.61 9.35 6.30
CA ARG A 168 10.92 9.28 6.98
C ARG A 168 11.29 10.62 7.59
N ASN A 169 11.11 11.73 6.87
CA ASN A 169 11.38 13.06 7.40
C ASN A 169 10.54 13.39 8.63
N ILE A 170 9.26 12.98 8.68
CA ILE A 170 8.42 13.16 9.87
C ILE A 170 8.98 12.38 11.05
N ILE A 171 9.41 11.14 10.81
CA ILE A 171 9.94 10.25 11.83
C ILE A 171 11.28 10.75 12.36
N GLU A 172 12.19 11.23 11.50
CA GLU A 172 13.55 11.58 11.90
C GLU A 172 13.66 13.01 12.45
N LEU A 173 12.95 13.97 11.85
CA LEU A 173 13.09 15.40 12.16
C LEU A 173 12.06 15.89 13.19
N GLY A 174 11.07 15.08 13.53
CA GLY A 174 9.96 15.47 14.39
C GLY A 174 10.05 15.03 15.85
N ARG A 175 11.18 14.52 16.35
CA ARG A 175 11.15 13.66 17.55
C ARG A 175 11.25 14.31 18.92
N SER A 176 11.69 15.54 19.07
CA SER A 176 11.97 16.06 20.42
C SER A 176 11.58 17.51 20.63
N PHE A 177 11.08 17.78 21.82
CA PHE A 177 10.87 19.10 22.39
C PHE A 177 11.60 19.19 23.72
N ARG A 178 12.60 20.07 23.80
CA ARG A 178 13.43 20.25 24.99
C ARG A 178 12.92 21.42 25.81
N ILE A 179 12.78 21.20 27.11
CA ILE A 179 12.40 22.19 28.11
C ILE A 179 13.59 22.38 29.04
N GLU A 180 14.14 23.60 29.14
CA GLU A 180 15.34 23.85 29.95
C GLU A 180 15.07 23.79 31.46
N ASP A 181 13.91 24.28 31.92
CA ASP A 181 13.47 24.14 33.31
C ASP A 181 12.44 23.02 33.42
N GLY A 182 12.92 21.78 33.60
CA GLY A 182 12.08 20.60 33.68
C GLY A 182 11.12 20.60 34.87
N ALA A 183 11.53 21.18 36.01
CA ALA A 183 10.69 21.25 37.20
C ALA A 183 9.45 22.12 36.95
N ARG A 184 9.64 23.29 36.34
CA ARG A 184 8.53 24.15 35.89
C ARG A 184 7.79 23.55 34.71
N GLY A 185 8.49 22.91 33.78
CA GLY A 185 7.96 22.35 32.56
C GLY A 185 6.96 21.21 32.78
N LEU A 186 7.16 20.43 33.84
CA LEU A 186 6.34 19.27 34.17
C LEU A 186 5.27 19.55 35.23
N ALA A 187 5.10 20.81 35.66
CA ALA A 187 4.05 21.19 36.59
C ALA A 187 2.66 20.87 36.04
N GLY A 188 1.79 20.31 36.89
CA GLY A 188 0.45 19.84 36.52
C GLY A 188 0.37 18.44 35.90
N LEU A 189 1.49 17.88 35.43
CA LEU A 189 1.47 16.54 34.80
C LEU A 189 1.28 15.41 35.82
N PRO A 190 0.63 14.30 35.44
CA PRO A 190 0.52 13.10 36.27
C PRO A 190 1.88 12.60 36.80
N GLU A 191 1.88 12.00 38.00
CA GLU A 191 3.12 11.60 38.68
C GLU A 191 3.94 10.56 37.91
N ASP A 192 3.26 9.58 37.31
CA ASP A 192 3.86 8.57 36.44
C ASP A 192 4.53 9.21 35.21
N PHE A 193 3.89 10.21 34.61
CA PHE A 193 4.46 10.97 33.50
C PHE A 193 5.74 11.71 33.92
N ARG A 194 5.70 12.41 35.06
CA ARG A 194 6.88 13.13 35.59
C ARG A 194 8.02 12.18 35.93
N ARG A 195 7.70 10.99 36.45
CA ARG A 195 8.69 9.95 36.76
C ARG A 195 9.33 9.37 35.49
N ALA A 196 8.54 9.16 34.44
CA ALA A 196 9.04 8.68 33.15
C ALA A 196 9.93 9.72 32.44
N HIS A 197 9.71 11.01 32.71
CA HIS A 197 10.43 12.14 32.12
C HIS A 197 11.25 12.90 33.16
N ALA A 198 11.97 12.18 34.03
CA ALA A 198 12.80 12.82 35.05
C ALA A 198 13.81 13.79 34.40
N PRO A 199 14.03 14.99 34.98
CA PRO A 199 15.00 15.92 34.46
C PRO A 199 16.41 15.33 34.34
N ALA A 200 17.12 15.71 33.29
CA ALA A 200 18.53 15.40 33.09
C ALA A 200 19.41 16.14 34.12
N ALA A 201 20.71 15.85 34.13
CA ALA A 201 21.65 16.43 35.09
C ALA A 201 21.74 17.97 35.01
N ASP A 202 21.41 18.55 33.86
CA ASP A 202 21.35 20.00 33.63
C ASP A 202 20.00 20.63 34.00
N GLY A 203 19.05 19.83 34.53
CA GLY A 203 17.70 20.28 34.90
C GLY A 203 16.69 20.29 33.76
N SER A 204 17.11 19.96 32.53
CA SER A 204 16.24 19.94 31.36
C SER A 204 15.42 18.66 31.24
N VAL A 205 14.31 18.72 30.51
CA VAL A 205 13.50 17.55 30.14
C VAL A 205 13.29 17.54 28.63
N THR A 206 13.44 16.37 28.01
CA THR A 206 13.10 16.19 26.59
C THR A 206 11.86 15.33 26.47
N LEU A 207 10.85 15.84 25.77
CA LEU A 207 9.61 15.13 25.46
C LEU A 207 9.60 14.74 23.98
N SER A 208 9.05 13.56 23.66
CA SER A 208 8.71 13.21 22.28
C SER A 208 7.57 14.08 21.77
N THR A 209 7.42 14.21 20.44
CA THR A 209 6.20 14.78 19.82
C THR A 209 5.13 13.73 19.52
N ASP A 210 5.40 12.48 19.86
CA ASP A 210 4.48 11.36 19.68
C ASP A 210 3.25 11.50 20.59
N PRO A 211 2.11 10.85 20.23
CA PRO A 211 0.87 10.96 21.00
C PRO A 211 1.01 10.69 22.50
N GLN A 212 1.92 9.78 22.89
CA GLN A 212 2.19 9.37 24.26
C GLN A 212 2.64 10.53 25.15
N ASP A 213 3.44 11.45 24.61
CA ASP A 213 3.94 12.62 25.34
C ASP A 213 3.10 13.86 25.04
N ARG A 214 2.69 14.02 23.78
CA ARG A 214 1.90 15.16 23.32
C ARG A 214 0.56 15.29 24.04
N ILE A 215 -0.19 14.19 24.13
CA ILE A 215 -1.55 14.25 24.68
C ILE A 215 -1.52 14.64 26.16
N PRO A 216 -0.73 13.98 27.04
CA PRO A 216 -0.63 14.39 28.43
C PRO A 216 -0.07 15.80 28.60
N PHE A 217 0.98 16.16 27.86
CA PHE A 217 1.60 17.48 27.97
C PHE A 217 0.63 18.61 27.62
N LEU A 218 -0.07 18.49 26.49
CA LEU A 218 -1.04 19.51 26.07
C LEU A 218 -2.30 19.55 26.93
N SER A 219 -2.64 18.45 27.62
CA SER A 219 -3.83 18.36 28.47
C SER A 219 -3.58 18.91 29.89
N TYR A 220 -2.41 18.62 30.46
CA TYR A 220 -2.20 18.78 31.90
C TYR A 220 -1.09 19.76 32.27
N ALA A 221 -0.15 20.11 31.37
CA ALA A 221 0.94 20.99 31.73
C ALA A 221 0.38 22.37 32.11
N GLU A 222 0.79 22.94 33.23
CA GLU A 222 0.24 24.23 33.70
C GLU A 222 0.66 25.41 32.82
N SER A 223 1.91 25.39 32.32
CA SER A 223 2.48 26.47 31.53
C SER A 223 1.86 26.57 30.13
N GLY A 224 0.98 27.56 29.94
CA GLY A 224 0.36 27.82 28.63
C GLY A 224 1.35 28.26 27.55
N GLU A 225 2.47 28.85 27.94
CA GLU A 225 3.57 29.21 27.04
C GLU A 225 4.27 27.96 26.50
N LEU A 226 4.68 27.04 27.39
CA LEU A 226 5.34 25.80 26.98
C LEU A 226 4.41 24.91 26.16
N ARG A 227 3.11 24.86 26.48
CA ARG A 227 2.11 24.16 25.63
C ARG A 227 2.07 24.75 24.21
N ARG A 228 2.17 26.08 24.08
CA ARG A 228 2.17 26.75 22.78
C ARG A 228 3.45 26.48 21.99
N GLU A 229 4.60 26.54 22.65
CA GLU A 229 5.91 26.22 22.04
C GLU A 229 5.97 24.76 21.58
N TYR A 230 5.55 23.84 22.44
CA TYR A 230 5.43 22.43 22.11
C TYR A 230 4.51 22.21 20.90
N LEU A 231 3.32 22.83 20.90
CA LEU A 231 2.38 22.70 19.80
C LEU A 231 2.97 23.23 18.50
N ARG A 232 3.70 24.35 18.53
CA ARG A 232 4.42 24.86 17.35
C ARG A 232 5.44 23.84 16.85
N ALA A 233 6.30 23.32 17.73
CA ALA A 233 7.29 22.31 17.37
C ALA A 233 6.65 21.06 16.74
N HIS A 234 5.52 20.60 17.29
CA HIS A 234 4.76 19.47 16.75
C HIS A 234 4.10 19.76 15.38
N LEU A 235 3.54 20.96 15.20
CA LEU A 235 2.88 21.35 13.95
C LEU A 235 3.87 21.72 12.84
N SER A 236 5.11 22.06 13.19
CA SER A 236 6.19 22.36 12.25
C SER A 236 7.15 21.19 12.00
N ARG A 237 6.77 19.96 12.36
CA ARG A 237 7.61 18.78 12.13
C ARG A 237 7.94 18.61 10.66
N ALA A 238 9.20 18.27 10.38
CA ALA A 238 9.73 18.10 9.02
C ALA A 238 9.61 19.34 8.13
N VAL A 239 9.43 20.53 8.70
CA VAL A 239 9.50 21.80 7.95
C VAL A 239 10.91 22.39 8.14
N PRO A 240 11.58 22.82 7.05
CA PRO A 240 11.07 22.99 5.68
C PRO A 240 11.20 21.77 4.75
N GLU A 241 11.85 20.68 5.17
CA GLU A 241 12.27 19.57 4.31
C GLU A 241 11.11 18.96 3.51
N ASN A 242 9.97 18.73 4.17
CA ASN A 242 8.79 18.14 3.56
C ASN A 242 8.01 19.09 2.65
N LEU A 243 8.26 20.41 2.68
CA LEU A 243 7.60 21.33 1.75
C LEU A 243 8.01 21.05 0.30
N ALA A 244 9.30 20.78 0.08
CA ALA A 244 9.82 20.45 -1.26
C ALA A 244 9.35 19.06 -1.71
N VAL A 245 9.36 18.08 -0.81
CA VAL A 245 8.87 16.72 -1.09
C VAL A 245 7.38 16.74 -1.45
N LEU A 246 6.56 17.44 -0.66
CA LEU A 246 5.13 17.58 -0.91
C LEU A 246 4.86 18.23 -2.27
N ARG A 247 5.58 19.31 -2.61
CA ARG A 247 5.42 19.97 -3.91
C ARG A 247 5.69 19.01 -5.07
N ARG A 248 6.81 18.30 -5.04
CA ARG A 248 7.14 17.29 -6.07
C ARG A 248 6.08 16.20 -6.14
N LEU A 249 5.62 15.72 -5.00
CA LEU A 249 4.59 14.68 -4.92
C LEU A 249 3.27 15.14 -5.58
N LEU A 250 2.84 16.37 -5.33
CA LEU A 250 1.67 16.96 -5.99
C LEU A 250 1.86 17.13 -7.51
N GLU A 251 3.03 17.60 -7.95
CA GLU A 251 3.35 17.73 -9.38
C GLU A 251 3.34 16.37 -10.08
N ARG A 252 3.96 15.34 -9.49
CA ARG A 252 3.98 13.99 -10.06
C ARG A 252 2.59 13.35 -10.14
N ARG A 253 1.74 13.60 -9.12
CA ARG A 253 0.33 13.17 -9.14
C ARG A 253 -0.46 13.84 -10.24
N ALA A 254 -0.27 15.15 -10.45
CA ALA A 254 -0.93 15.88 -11.54
C ALA A 254 -0.48 15.37 -12.92
N GLU A 255 0.83 15.14 -13.10
CA GLU A 255 1.38 14.59 -14.34
C GLU A 255 0.81 13.20 -14.65
N LEU A 256 0.82 12.30 -13.64
CA LEU A 256 0.29 10.94 -13.79
C LEU A 256 -1.20 10.96 -14.18
N ALA A 257 -2.01 11.77 -13.51
CA ALA A 257 -3.44 11.92 -13.84
C ALA A 257 -3.63 12.42 -15.28
N GLY A 258 -2.84 13.40 -15.72
CA GLY A 258 -2.89 13.92 -17.09
C GLY A 258 -2.55 12.87 -18.15
N LEU A 259 -1.50 12.07 -17.94
CA LEU A 259 -1.13 10.99 -18.85
C LEU A 259 -2.22 9.92 -18.98
N LEU A 260 -2.94 9.66 -17.88
CA LEU A 260 -4.05 8.71 -17.84
C LEU A 260 -5.37 9.31 -18.35
N GLY A 261 -5.40 10.60 -18.71
CA GLY A 261 -6.57 11.28 -19.28
C GLY A 261 -7.57 11.85 -18.26
N TYR A 262 -7.16 12.02 -17.01
CA TYR A 262 -7.97 12.64 -15.96
C TYR A 262 -7.68 14.13 -15.84
N ALA A 263 -8.69 14.94 -15.52
CA ALA A 263 -8.53 16.39 -15.34
C ALA A 263 -7.72 16.74 -14.09
N SER A 264 -7.77 15.91 -13.05
CA SER A 264 -7.01 16.07 -11.82
C SER A 264 -6.67 14.73 -11.16
N TRP A 265 -5.72 14.76 -10.22
CA TRP A 265 -5.45 13.63 -9.35
C TRP A 265 -6.69 13.20 -8.54
N ALA A 266 -7.54 14.15 -8.15
CA ALA A 266 -8.77 13.87 -7.42
C ALA A 266 -9.75 13.04 -8.27
N ASP A 267 -9.92 13.39 -9.55
CA ASP A 267 -10.77 12.65 -10.49
C ASP A 267 -10.27 11.22 -10.70
N TYR A 268 -8.95 11.05 -10.78
CA TYR A 268 -8.31 9.75 -10.85
C TYR A 268 -8.56 8.92 -9.58
N VAL A 269 -8.30 9.44 -8.37
CA VAL A 269 -8.43 8.63 -7.14
C VAL A 269 -9.87 8.37 -6.70
N THR A 270 -10.85 9.15 -7.17
CA THR A 270 -12.26 9.02 -6.78
C THR A 270 -13.10 8.17 -7.75
N GLU A 271 -12.61 7.88 -8.94
CA GLU A 271 -13.35 7.10 -9.95
C GLU A 271 -13.81 5.72 -9.47
N ASP A 272 -13.01 5.05 -8.64
CA ASP A 272 -13.34 3.73 -8.10
C ASP A 272 -14.07 3.80 -6.75
N LYS A 273 -14.42 5.02 -6.29
CA LYS A 273 -15.06 5.28 -4.99
C LYS A 273 -16.55 5.61 -5.17
N MET A 274 -17.29 5.50 -4.08
CA MET A 274 -18.72 5.86 -4.04
C MET A 274 -18.97 7.38 -4.03
N ALA A 275 -17.94 8.20 -3.82
CA ALA A 275 -18.06 9.65 -3.69
C ALA A 275 -18.28 10.38 -5.04
N ARG A 276 -18.39 9.64 -6.15
CA ARG A 276 -18.78 10.19 -7.45
C ARG A 276 -20.27 10.41 -7.55
#